data_AF-A0A327Z978-F1
#
_entry.id   AF-A0A327Z978-F1
#
_cell.length_a   1.000
_cell.length_b   1.000
_cell.length_c   1.000
_cell.angle_alpha   90.00
_cell.angle_beta   90.00
_cell.angle_gamma   90.00
#
_symmetry.space_group_name_H-M   'P 1'
#
loop_
_entity.id
_entity.type
_entity.pdbx_description
1 polymer ?
#
loop_
_entity_poly.entity_id
_entity_poly.type
_entity_poly.pdbx_seq_one_letter_code
_entity_poly.pdbx_strand_id
1 'polypeptide(L)'
;MNGAEQESGRLAALHEYRLFDTPPQEELRAVVRIAAAVAGVPTATLNLIDEHRQVMLTTVGFTGRDCDRDDSMCAIRLGTGQPVNLPDASLDPAYRNNPWVTGELGLIRFYANAPLITPHGHILGTLCVFDTEPHELSAEQAARLEDLAAVIVAFFERRRQTRVTAEFAAITEARKEWAEALLDGIDVAVVAIDTEFQATLYNRAARLSHDPDVDLGAAPVGIAERYQLFEPDGHTLIPDDEVPLMVALAGNGPVTAKEMILRRPKTGPATVRANARALYDAAGAITGAVVALQDVTAEATRKRLIEEARSRLAAANAELLRSNADLTNFAAAVSHDLVSPLAAVGGYLELLADEAGLSVEPATREVERMQNLIESLLSAAAADGAHGGQIPAEAADR
;
A
#
# COMPACT_ATOMS: atom_id res chain seq x y z
N MET A 1 -13.26 22.60 37.63
CA MET A 1 -12.65 23.09 36.38
C MET A 1 -12.48 24.57 36.52
N ASN A 2 -11.29 25.08 36.21
CA ASN A 2 -11.04 26.52 36.20
C ASN A 2 -11.87 27.17 35.07
N GLY A 3 -12.32 28.42 35.23
CA GLY A 3 -13.10 29.13 34.20
C GLY A 3 -12.37 29.20 32.85
N ALA A 4 -11.04 29.23 32.86
CA ALA A 4 -10.22 29.18 31.65
C ALA A 4 -10.29 27.84 30.90
N GLU A 5 -10.39 26.70 31.61
CA GLU A 5 -10.51 25.38 30.99
C GLU A 5 -11.90 25.20 30.36
N GLN A 6 -12.94 25.71 31.03
CA GLN A 6 -14.30 25.70 30.52
C GLN A 6 -14.44 26.54 29.25
N GLU A 7 -13.84 27.73 29.22
CA GLU A 7 -13.83 28.58 28.03
C GLU A 7 -13.03 27.97 26.88
N SER A 8 -11.87 27.38 27.16
CA SER A 8 -11.08 26.68 26.15
C SER A 8 -11.85 25.51 25.53
N GLY A 9 -12.56 24.70 26.34
CA GLY A 9 -13.42 23.63 25.85
C GLY A 9 -14.59 24.14 25.00
N ARG A 10 -15.20 25.27 25.39
CA ARG A 10 -16.29 25.91 24.65
C ARG A 10 -15.84 26.42 23.28
N LEU A 11 -14.69 27.08 23.21
CA LEU A 11 -14.08 27.55 21.97
C LEU A 11 -13.70 26.38 21.05
N ALA A 12 -13.08 25.33 21.61
CA ALA A 12 -12.78 24.11 20.87
C ALA A 12 -14.05 23.51 20.26
N ALA A 13 -15.12 23.39 21.03
CA ALA A 13 -16.41 22.93 20.54
C ALA A 13 -16.93 23.84 19.41
N LEU A 14 -16.97 25.17 19.60
CA LEU A 14 -17.42 26.13 18.59
C LEU A 14 -16.71 25.97 17.24
N HIS A 15 -15.37 25.87 17.26
CA HIS A 15 -14.58 25.66 16.04
C HIS A 15 -14.81 24.27 15.42
N GLU A 16 -15.10 23.25 16.24
CA GLU A 16 -15.39 21.89 15.76
C GLU A 16 -16.65 21.82 14.88
N TYR A 17 -17.66 22.66 15.14
CA TYR A 17 -18.86 22.73 14.30
C TYR A 17 -18.63 23.46 12.96
N ARG A 18 -17.51 24.19 12.79
CA ARG A 18 -17.17 24.94 11.56
C ARG A 18 -18.32 25.84 11.08
N LEU A 19 -19.00 26.52 12.01
CA LEU A 19 -20.20 27.30 11.72
C LEU A 19 -19.90 28.61 10.97
N PHE A 20 -18.66 29.10 11.05
CA PHE A 20 -18.23 30.33 10.38
C PHE A 20 -17.86 30.13 8.90
N ASP A 21 -17.59 28.90 8.47
CA ASP A 21 -17.02 28.60 7.16
C ASP A 21 -18.07 28.56 6.03
N THR A 22 -19.34 28.82 6.32
CA THR A 22 -20.42 28.66 5.36
C THR A 22 -21.50 29.69 5.60
N PRO A 23 -22.08 30.26 4.52
CA PRO A 23 -23.17 31.20 4.66
C PRO A 23 -24.35 30.61 5.44
N PRO A 24 -25.13 31.47 6.11
CA PRO A 24 -26.29 31.06 6.89
C PRO A 24 -27.33 30.45 5.95
N GLN A 25 -27.82 29.27 6.29
CA GLN A 25 -28.83 28.58 5.49
C GLN A 25 -30.22 29.18 5.72
N GLU A 26 -31.10 29.11 4.73
CA GLU A 26 -32.45 29.68 4.81
C GLU A 26 -33.28 29.03 5.93
N GLU A 27 -32.99 27.78 6.26
CA GLU A 27 -33.56 27.04 7.38
C GLU A 27 -33.26 27.72 8.73
N LEU A 28 -32.02 28.16 8.96
CA LEU A 28 -31.66 28.88 10.18
C LEU A 28 -32.35 30.25 10.22
N ARG A 29 -32.40 30.94 9.08
CA ARG A 29 -33.10 32.24 8.98
C ARG A 29 -34.60 32.08 9.25
N ALA A 30 -35.21 31.00 8.79
CA ALA A 30 -36.61 30.69 9.06
C ALA A 30 -36.86 30.49 10.56
N VAL A 31 -35.98 29.77 11.27
CA VAL A 31 -36.09 29.59 12.73
C VAL A 31 -35.97 30.93 13.46
N VAL A 32 -35.01 31.79 13.07
CA VAL A 32 -34.87 33.14 13.67
C VAL A 32 -36.09 34.02 13.39
N ARG A 33 -36.70 33.91 12.21
CA ARG A 33 -37.95 34.60 11.88
C ARG A 33 -39.12 34.13 12.75
N ILE A 34 -39.20 32.82 13.01
CA ILE A 34 -40.20 32.25 13.92
C ILE A 34 -39.94 32.73 15.35
N ALA A 35 -38.69 32.84 15.79
CA ALA A 35 -38.35 33.36 17.11
C ALA A 35 -38.87 34.79 17.32
N ALA A 36 -38.67 35.68 16.34
CA ALA A 36 -39.24 37.04 16.36
C ALA A 36 -40.77 37.02 16.48
N ALA A 37 -41.43 36.20 15.67
CA ALA A 37 -42.90 36.08 15.66
C ALA A 37 -43.46 35.51 16.98
N VAL A 38 -42.81 34.50 17.56
CA VAL A 38 -43.19 33.91 18.86
C VAL A 38 -43.04 34.92 19.98
N ALA A 39 -41.96 35.69 19.98
CA ALA A 39 -41.71 36.73 20.96
C ALA A 39 -42.58 37.98 20.76
N GLY A 40 -43.25 38.12 19.62
CA GLY A 40 -44.09 39.28 19.31
C GLY A 40 -43.31 40.56 19.01
N VAL A 41 -42.03 40.44 18.62
CA VAL A 41 -41.11 41.57 18.40
C VAL A 41 -40.58 41.59 16.97
N PRO A 42 -40.16 42.76 16.44
CA PRO A 42 -39.73 42.87 15.05
C PRO A 42 -38.35 42.27 14.79
N THR A 43 -37.52 42.13 15.83
CA THR A 43 -36.09 41.82 15.69
C THR A 43 -35.64 40.56 16.41
N ALA A 44 -34.89 39.72 15.69
CA ALA A 44 -34.26 38.52 16.21
C ALA A 44 -32.94 38.23 15.51
N THR A 45 -32.03 37.55 16.21
CA THR A 45 -30.73 37.16 15.67
C THR A 45 -30.22 35.87 16.29
N LEU A 46 -29.45 35.14 15.50
CA LEU A 46 -28.65 34.01 15.96
C LEU A 46 -27.20 34.45 16.09
N ASN A 47 -26.70 34.47 17.32
CA ASN A 47 -25.35 34.91 17.63
C ASN A 47 -24.47 33.72 18.04
N LEU A 48 -23.26 33.67 17.52
CA LEU A 48 -22.19 32.83 18.02
C LEU A 48 -21.15 33.69 18.74
N ILE A 49 -20.64 33.21 19.87
CA ILE A 49 -19.67 33.95 20.68
C ILE A 49 -18.30 33.30 20.54
N ASP A 50 -17.40 33.95 19.83
CA ASP A 50 -16.01 33.53 19.63
C ASP A 50 -15.11 34.07 20.75
N GLU A 51 -13.78 33.89 20.65
CA GLU A 51 -12.85 34.33 21.70
C GLU A 51 -12.95 35.84 21.97
N HIS A 52 -12.93 36.65 20.90
CA HIS A 52 -12.87 38.12 20.98
C HIS A 52 -14.06 38.84 20.35
N ARG A 53 -15.01 38.13 19.74
CA ARG A 53 -16.12 38.73 18.98
C ARG A 53 -17.42 37.96 19.12
N GLN A 54 -18.51 38.65 18.84
CA GLN A 54 -19.80 38.05 18.52
C GLN A 54 -19.99 38.08 17.01
N VAL A 55 -20.32 36.92 16.44
CA VAL A 55 -20.69 36.79 15.03
C VAL A 55 -22.19 36.61 14.90
N MET A 56 -22.84 37.49 14.15
CA MET A 56 -24.27 37.40 13.87
C MET A 56 -24.47 36.46 12.68
N LEU A 57 -24.75 35.19 12.94
CA LEU A 57 -24.98 34.22 11.88
C LEU A 57 -26.21 34.59 11.04
N THR A 58 -27.31 35.02 11.65
CA THR A 58 -28.45 35.49 10.86
C THR A 58 -29.26 36.52 11.64
N THR A 59 -29.89 37.44 10.92
CA THR A 59 -30.70 38.52 11.48
C THR A 59 -32.06 38.61 10.79
N VAL A 60 -33.06 39.03 11.55
CA VAL A 60 -34.41 39.35 11.09
C VAL A 60 -34.80 40.70 11.68
N GLY A 61 -35.35 41.58 10.85
CA GLY A 61 -35.83 42.90 11.27
C GLY A 61 -34.78 44.01 11.33
N PHE A 62 -33.49 43.69 11.15
CA PHE A 62 -32.41 44.69 11.15
C PHE A 62 -31.19 44.22 10.34
N THR A 63 -30.32 45.17 10.00
CA THR A 63 -29.01 44.88 9.40
C THR A 63 -27.99 44.63 10.51
N GLY A 64 -27.60 43.37 10.69
CA GLY A 64 -26.60 42.99 11.68
C GLY A 64 -25.18 43.33 11.27
N ARG A 65 -24.32 43.47 12.27
CA ARG A 65 -22.87 43.54 12.15
C ARG A 65 -22.26 42.83 13.35
N ASP A 66 -21.19 42.09 13.11
CA ASP A 66 -20.37 41.53 14.17
C ASP A 66 -19.87 42.65 15.10
N CYS A 67 -19.76 42.35 16.39
CA CYS A 67 -19.25 43.28 17.39
C CYS A 67 -18.19 42.62 18.26
N ASP A 68 -17.41 43.44 18.95
CA ASP A 68 -16.47 42.95 19.95
C ASP A 68 -17.23 42.23 21.07
N ARG A 69 -16.61 41.18 21.63
CA ARG A 69 -17.25 40.35 22.65
C ARG A 69 -17.64 41.16 23.89
N ASP A 70 -16.82 42.16 24.24
CA ASP A 70 -17.07 43.03 25.38
C ASP A 70 -18.29 43.94 25.17
N ASP A 71 -18.63 44.23 23.92
CA ASP A 71 -19.83 45.00 23.55
C ASP A 71 -21.08 44.12 23.45
N SER A 72 -20.95 42.78 23.46
CA SER A 72 -22.08 41.87 23.27
C SER A 72 -22.98 41.76 24.50
N MET A 73 -24.28 42.06 24.34
CA MET A 73 -25.28 41.72 25.35
C MET A 73 -25.38 40.20 25.61
N CYS A 74 -25.23 39.38 24.57
CA CYS A 74 -25.37 37.93 24.68
C CYS A 74 -24.13 37.31 25.43
N ALA A 75 -22.98 37.99 25.47
CA ALA A 75 -21.78 37.54 26.21
C ALA A 75 -21.87 37.73 27.74
N ILE A 76 -22.59 38.74 28.23
CA ILE A 76 -22.62 39.17 29.66
C ILE A 76 -22.98 38.02 30.60
N ARG A 77 -23.95 37.18 30.23
CA ARG A 77 -24.41 36.03 31.01
C ARG A 77 -24.19 34.70 30.30
N LEU A 78 -23.32 34.64 29.28
CA LEU A 78 -23.11 33.42 28.49
C LEU A 78 -22.72 32.22 29.37
N GLY A 79 -21.82 32.43 30.34
CA GLY A 79 -21.31 31.36 31.21
C GLY A 79 -22.35 30.78 32.19
N THR A 80 -23.53 31.37 32.34
CA THR A 80 -24.58 30.84 33.23
C THR A 80 -25.36 29.71 32.58
N GLY A 81 -25.42 29.67 31.25
CA GLY A 81 -26.27 28.75 30.50
C GLY A 81 -27.77 28.91 30.77
N GLN A 82 -28.18 30.01 31.39
CA GLN A 82 -29.59 30.30 31.67
C GLN A 82 -30.13 31.29 30.62
N PRO A 83 -31.40 31.13 30.20
CA PRO A 83 -32.07 32.12 29.38
C PRO A 83 -32.14 33.46 30.11
N VAL A 84 -32.07 34.55 29.35
CA VAL A 84 -32.19 35.91 29.87
C VAL A 84 -33.50 36.49 29.34
N ASN A 85 -34.26 37.15 30.22
CA ASN A 85 -35.46 37.90 29.86
C ASN A 85 -35.43 39.25 30.59
N LEU A 86 -35.22 40.32 29.84
CA LEU A 86 -35.16 41.69 30.32
C LEU A 86 -36.31 42.47 29.69
N PRO A 87 -37.39 42.74 30.46
CA PRO A 87 -38.47 43.57 29.97
C PRO A 87 -38.03 44.97 29.58
N ASP A 88 -37.08 45.53 30.35
CA ASP A 88 -36.33 46.74 30.01
C ASP A 88 -34.87 46.61 30.48
N ALA A 89 -33.96 46.47 29.53
CA ALA A 89 -32.52 46.33 29.73
C ALA A 89 -31.87 47.59 30.32
N SER A 90 -32.50 48.77 30.20
CA SER A 90 -32.00 50.00 30.81
C SER A 90 -32.13 50.00 32.35
N LEU A 91 -32.98 49.13 32.89
CA LEU A 91 -33.19 48.98 34.33
C LEU A 91 -32.27 47.92 34.95
N ASP A 92 -31.74 46.97 34.16
CA ASP A 92 -30.85 45.92 34.67
C ASP A 92 -29.41 46.45 34.86
N PRO A 93 -28.83 46.38 36.07
CA PRO A 93 -27.48 46.88 36.35
C PRO A 93 -26.37 46.28 35.49
N ALA A 94 -26.54 45.04 35.02
CA ALA A 94 -25.55 44.36 34.19
C ALA A 94 -25.62 44.80 32.71
N TYR A 95 -26.77 45.31 32.24
CA TYR A 95 -27.01 45.61 30.83
C TYR A 95 -27.14 47.11 30.52
N ARG A 96 -27.55 47.94 31.47
CA ARG A 96 -27.86 49.37 31.26
C ARG A 96 -26.75 50.23 30.64
N ASN A 97 -25.49 49.82 30.84
CA ASN A 97 -24.30 50.53 30.33
C ASN A 97 -23.76 49.90 29.03
N ASN A 98 -24.40 48.85 28.51
CA ASN A 98 -23.94 48.19 27.28
C ASN A 98 -24.21 49.09 26.05
N PRO A 99 -23.31 49.15 25.06
CA PRO A 99 -23.47 49.99 23.86
C PRO A 99 -24.77 49.76 23.07
N TRP A 100 -25.36 48.57 23.15
CA TRP A 100 -26.65 48.24 22.52
C TRP A 100 -27.86 48.78 23.29
N VAL A 101 -27.69 49.23 24.54
CA VAL A 101 -28.75 49.82 25.37
C VAL A 101 -28.60 51.34 25.44
N THR A 102 -27.36 51.85 25.44
CA THR A 102 -27.05 53.28 25.52
C THR A 102 -27.28 54.04 24.22
N GLY A 103 -27.42 53.36 23.07
CA GLY A 103 -27.65 53.98 21.77
C GLY A 103 -26.41 54.05 20.86
N GLU A 104 -25.25 53.56 21.31
CA GLU A 104 -23.98 53.64 20.58
C GLU A 104 -23.92 52.64 19.41
N LEU A 105 -24.33 51.39 19.65
CA LEU A 105 -24.44 50.34 18.62
C LEU A 105 -25.90 50.05 18.24
N GLY A 106 -26.83 50.32 19.15
CA GLY A 106 -28.27 50.14 18.96
C GLY A 106 -29.04 50.71 20.15
N LEU A 107 -30.37 50.79 20.02
CA LEU A 107 -31.26 51.29 21.06
C LEU A 107 -32.21 50.18 21.51
N ILE A 108 -31.68 49.19 22.23
CA ILE A 108 -32.44 48.06 22.75
C ILE A 108 -33.04 48.41 24.12
N ARG A 109 -34.33 48.14 24.28
CA ARG A 109 -35.06 48.22 25.56
C ARG A 109 -35.48 46.83 26.00
N PHE A 110 -36.29 46.13 25.21
CA PHE A 110 -36.58 44.73 25.49
C PHE A 110 -35.46 43.82 24.96
N TYR A 111 -35.03 42.85 25.75
CA TYR A 111 -34.07 41.84 25.32
C TYR A 111 -34.34 40.50 25.99
N ALA A 112 -34.46 39.44 25.18
CA ALA A 112 -34.48 38.09 25.67
C ALA A 112 -33.58 37.18 24.83
N ASN A 113 -33.07 36.11 25.44
CA ASN A 113 -32.29 35.11 24.72
C ASN A 113 -32.52 33.69 25.24
N ALA A 114 -32.23 32.73 24.36
CA ALA A 114 -32.11 31.32 24.68
C ALA A 114 -30.70 30.82 24.30
N PRO A 115 -29.95 30.20 25.22
CA PRO A 115 -28.59 29.72 24.96
C PRO A 115 -28.58 28.48 24.06
N LEU A 116 -27.58 28.39 23.17
CA LEU A 116 -27.34 27.25 22.29
C LEU A 116 -26.38 26.28 22.98
N ILE A 117 -26.94 25.32 23.71
CA ILE A 117 -26.18 24.36 24.53
C ILE A 117 -26.03 23.05 23.76
N THR A 118 -24.79 22.62 23.52
CA THR A 118 -24.50 21.33 22.87
C THR A 118 -24.84 20.16 23.80
N PRO A 119 -24.98 18.92 23.30
CA PRO A 119 -25.13 17.72 24.12
C PRO A 119 -23.98 17.51 25.13
N HIS A 120 -22.82 18.10 24.86
CA HIS A 120 -21.65 18.08 25.75
C HIS A 120 -21.64 19.24 26.77
N GLY A 121 -22.69 20.06 26.81
CA GLY A 121 -22.84 21.17 27.76
C GLY A 121 -22.09 22.44 27.38
N HIS A 122 -21.53 22.54 26.17
CA HIS A 122 -20.84 23.75 25.71
C HIS A 122 -21.84 24.75 25.13
N ILE A 123 -21.65 26.03 25.44
CA ILE A 123 -22.54 27.11 24.99
C ILE A 123 -21.90 27.78 23.77
N LEU A 124 -22.45 27.53 22.59
CA LEU A 124 -21.89 28.04 21.34
C LEU A 124 -22.24 29.52 21.11
N GLY A 125 -23.37 29.94 21.67
CA GLY A 125 -23.94 31.25 21.47
C GLY A 125 -25.39 31.29 21.93
N THR A 126 -26.20 32.11 21.28
CA THR A 126 -27.56 32.45 21.76
C THR A 126 -28.49 32.81 20.60
N LEU A 127 -29.75 32.37 20.70
CA LEU A 127 -30.86 32.92 19.94
C LEU A 127 -31.40 34.14 20.70
N CYS A 128 -31.13 35.35 20.21
CA CYS A 128 -31.48 36.61 20.88
C CYS A 128 -32.69 37.25 20.15
N VAL A 129 -33.72 37.69 20.88
CA VAL A 129 -34.85 38.49 20.40
C VAL A 129 -34.88 39.82 21.17
N PHE A 130 -35.22 40.91 20.52
CA PHE A 130 -35.17 42.22 21.15
C PHE A 130 -36.10 43.23 20.49
N ASP A 131 -36.33 44.36 21.15
CA ASP A 131 -37.11 45.48 20.64
C ASP A 131 -36.58 46.82 21.22
N THR A 132 -36.92 47.92 20.55
CA THR A 132 -36.64 49.29 20.98
C THR A 132 -37.62 49.81 22.04
N GLU A 133 -38.74 49.11 22.24
CA GLU A 133 -39.72 49.37 23.30
C GLU A 133 -39.65 48.27 24.39
N PRO A 134 -40.00 48.57 25.65
CA PRO A 134 -40.14 47.55 26.68
C PRO A 134 -41.22 46.51 26.33
N HIS A 135 -40.99 45.24 26.66
CA HIS A 135 -41.89 44.15 26.35
C HIS A 135 -41.81 43.05 27.42
N GLU A 136 -42.89 42.31 27.68
CA GLU A 136 -42.87 41.18 28.61
C GLU A 136 -43.15 39.87 27.89
N LEU A 137 -42.21 38.92 27.97
CA LEU A 137 -42.47 37.56 27.52
C LEU A 137 -43.27 36.78 28.56
N SER A 138 -44.32 36.11 28.10
CA SER A 138 -44.96 35.06 28.87
C SER A 138 -44.03 33.85 29.06
N ALA A 139 -44.28 33.06 30.11
CA ALA A 139 -43.54 31.82 30.35
C ALA A 139 -43.62 30.83 29.17
N GLU A 140 -44.75 30.81 28.46
CA GLU A 140 -44.90 29.98 27.26
C GLU A 140 -43.98 30.48 26.14
N GLN A 141 -43.96 31.79 25.85
CA GLN A 141 -43.09 32.33 24.80
C GLN A 141 -41.60 32.12 25.12
N ALA A 142 -41.19 32.27 26.39
CA ALA A 142 -39.84 31.96 26.82
C ALA A 142 -39.47 30.48 26.58
N ALA A 143 -40.35 29.55 26.98
CA ALA A 143 -40.16 28.12 26.73
C ALA A 143 -40.08 27.80 25.22
N ARG A 144 -40.88 28.48 24.38
CA ARG A 144 -40.80 28.31 22.91
C ARG A 144 -39.48 28.82 22.33
N LEU A 145 -38.90 29.89 22.87
CA LEU A 145 -37.58 30.34 22.43
C LEU A 145 -36.49 29.32 22.78
N GLU A 146 -36.59 28.66 23.93
CA GLU A 146 -35.71 27.56 24.31
C GLU A 146 -35.89 26.35 23.38
N ASP A 147 -37.13 25.96 23.04
CA ASP A 147 -37.41 24.92 22.05
C ASP A 147 -36.74 25.23 20.70
N LEU A 148 -36.82 26.48 20.24
CA LEU A 148 -36.20 26.92 18.98
C LEU A 148 -34.66 26.89 19.06
N ALA A 149 -34.07 27.28 20.20
CA ALA A 149 -32.63 27.14 20.43
C ALA A 149 -32.19 25.67 20.36
N ALA A 150 -32.97 24.75 20.94
CA ALA A 150 -32.71 23.31 20.84
C ALA A 150 -32.81 22.79 19.39
N VAL A 151 -33.76 23.30 18.59
CA VAL A 151 -33.85 22.97 17.15
C VAL A 151 -32.60 23.43 16.39
N ILE A 152 -32.08 24.62 16.68
CA ILE A 152 -30.85 25.13 16.06
C ILE A 152 -29.64 24.25 16.43
N VAL A 153 -29.53 23.86 17.70
CA VAL A 153 -28.46 22.93 18.15
C VAL A 153 -28.59 21.59 17.43
N ALA A 154 -29.79 21.01 17.35
CA ALA A 154 -30.01 19.75 16.62
C ALA A 154 -29.61 19.84 15.14
N PHE A 155 -29.86 20.99 14.51
CA PHE A 155 -29.40 21.28 13.16
C PHE A 155 -27.87 21.32 13.05
N PHE A 156 -27.19 21.99 14.00
CA PHE A 156 -25.72 22.01 14.07
C PHE A 156 -25.12 20.61 14.28
N GLU A 157 -25.71 19.82 15.18
CA GLU A 157 -25.33 18.41 15.41
C GLU A 157 -25.42 17.57 14.15
N ARG A 158 -26.57 17.63 13.46
CA ARG A 158 -26.78 16.87 12.24
C ARG A 158 -25.73 17.22 11.18
N ARG A 159 -25.45 18.51 11.01
CA ARG A 159 -24.45 18.99 10.06
C ARG A 159 -23.05 18.51 10.41
N ARG A 160 -22.67 18.58 11.68
CA ARG A 160 -21.41 18.05 12.21
C ARG A 160 -21.28 16.54 11.92
N GLN A 161 -22.31 15.76 12.23
CA GLN A 161 -22.32 14.31 12.02
C GLN A 161 -22.20 13.96 10.53
N THR A 162 -22.97 14.61 9.65
CA THR A 162 -22.87 14.41 8.21
C THR A 162 -21.45 14.70 7.70
N ARG A 163 -20.81 15.77 8.18
CA ARG A 163 -19.44 16.12 7.82
C ARG A 163 -18.44 15.05 8.28
N VAL A 164 -18.51 14.63 9.54
CA VAL A 164 -17.59 13.62 10.10
C VAL A 164 -17.74 12.27 9.39
N THR A 165 -18.98 11.83 9.13
CA THR A 165 -19.24 10.60 8.39
C THR A 165 -18.70 10.67 6.95
N ALA A 166 -18.88 11.81 6.28
CA ALA A 166 -18.34 12.01 4.93
C ALA A 166 -16.81 12.03 4.91
N GLU A 167 -16.16 12.69 5.88
CA GLU A 167 -14.70 12.70 6.03
C GLU A 167 -14.15 11.27 6.27
N PHE A 168 -14.79 10.49 7.15
CA PHE A 168 -14.39 9.10 7.41
C PHE A 168 -14.58 8.19 6.19
N ALA A 169 -15.70 8.34 5.47
CA ALA A 169 -15.97 7.60 4.25
C ALA A 169 -14.92 7.92 3.17
N ALA A 170 -14.57 9.19 3.00
CA ALA A 170 -13.55 9.62 2.04
C ALA A 170 -12.16 9.04 2.37
N ILE A 171 -11.77 9.02 3.65
CA ILE A 171 -10.50 8.41 4.09
C ILE A 171 -10.51 6.90 3.81
N THR A 172 -11.62 6.22 4.09
CA THR A 172 -11.75 4.77 3.88
C THR A 172 -11.67 4.43 2.39
N GLU A 173 -12.35 5.20 1.54
CA GLU A 173 -12.31 5.01 0.09
C GLU A 173 -10.91 5.28 -0.47
N ALA A 174 -10.28 6.39 -0.10
CA ALA A 174 -8.92 6.69 -0.53
C ALA A 174 -7.91 5.60 -0.11
N ARG A 175 -8.09 5.01 1.09
CA ARG A 175 -7.26 3.90 1.56
C ARG A 175 -7.49 2.63 0.74
N LYS A 176 -8.73 2.34 0.35
CA LYS A 176 -9.09 1.20 -0.50
C LYS A 176 -8.52 1.38 -1.91
N GLU A 177 -8.74 2.53 -2.53
CA GLU A 177 -8.20 2.87 -3.86
C GLU A 177 -6.66 2.79 -3.88
N TRP A 178 -5.99 3.29 -2.83
CA TRP A 178 -4.54 3.20 -2.72
C TRP A 178 -4.06 1.74 -2.58
N ALA A 179 -4.76 0.91 -1.80
CA ALA A 179 -4.42 -0.51 -1.64
C ALA A 179 -4.60 -1.28 -2.97
N GLU A 180 -5.67 -1.00 -3.71
CA GLU A 180 -5.91 -1.56 -5.05
C GLU A 180 -4.83 -1.10 -6.04
N ALA A 181 -4.50 0.20 -6.06
CA ALA A 181 -3.47 0.76 -6.93
C ALA A 181 -2.07 0.19 -6.64
N LEU A 182 -1.72 -0.01 -5.36
CA LEU A 182 -0.47 -0.66 -4.97
C LEU A 182 -0.36 -2.09 -5.53
N LEU A 183 -1.44 -2.86 -5.41
CA LEU A 183 -1.48 -4.24 -5.89
C LEU A 183 -1.57 -4.33 -7.42
N ASP A 184 -2.18 -3.36 -8.08
CA ASP A 184 -2.19 -3.27 -9.54
C ASP A 184 -0.85 -2.82 -10.13
N GLY A 185 0.01 -2.22 -9.30
CA GLY A 185 1.38 -1.84 -9.65
C GLY A 185 2.40 -2.99 -9.60
N ILE A 186 2.05 -4.16 -9.05
CA ILE A 186 2.94 -5.34 -9.03
C ILE A 186 2.59 -6.33 -10.14
N ASP A 187 3.61 -6.90 -10.78
CA ASP A 187 3.47 -7.95 -11.82
C ASP A 187 3.35 -9.37 -11.23
N VAL A 188 2.87 -9.48 -10.00
CA VAL A 188 2.56 -10.76 -9.33
C VAL A 188 1.05 -10.86 -9.23
N ALA A 189 0.46 -11.95 -9.71
CA ALA A 189 -0.97 -12.16 -9.64
C ALA A 189 -1.37 -12.44 -8.19
N VAL A 190 -2.16 -11.56 -7.58
CA VAL A 190 -2.64 -11.69 -6.20
C VAL A 190 -4.16 -11.84 -6.22
N VAL A 191 -4.64 -12.89 -5.57
CA VAL A 191 -6.06 -13.20 -5.39
C VAL A 191 -6.32 -13.46 -3.92
N ALA A 192 -7.33 -12.82 -3.36
CA ALA A 192 -7.84 -13.17 -2.03
C ALA A 192 -9.33 -13.48 -2.10
N ILE A 193 -9.75 -14.46 -1.29
CA ILE A 193 -11.13 -14.87 -1.12
C ILE A 193 -11.50 -14.84 0.36
N ASP A 194 -12.78 -14.64 0.66
CA ASP A 194 -13.33 -14.83 2.01
C ASP A 194 -13.70 -16.31 2.28
N THR A 195 -14.28 -16.57 3.45
CA THR A 195 -14.78 -17.91 3.85
C THR A 195 -16.00 -18.39 3.06
N GLU A 196 -16.66 -17.51 2.30
CA GLU A 196 -17.78 -17.83 1.41
C GLU A 196 -17.32 -17.98 -0.05
N PHE A 197 -16.00 -18.06 -0.27
CA PHE A 197 -15.34 -18.20 -1.57
C PHE A 197 -15.56 -17.02 -2.51
N GLN A 198 -15.96 -15.85 -1.99
CA GLN A 198 -16.08 -14.64 -2.79
C GLN A 198 -14.72 -13.96 -2.90
N ALA A 199 -14.34 -13.58 -4.12
CA ALA A 199 -13.13 -12.81 -4.36
C ALA A 199 -13.23 -11.42 -3.70
N THR A 200 -12.41 -11.20 -2.68
CA THR A 200 -12.29 -9.91 -1.98
C THR A 200 -11.18 -9.04 -2.56
N LEU A 201 -10.23 -9.65 -3.27
CA LEU A 201 -9.12 -8.96 -3.93
C LEU A 201 -8.71 -9.72 -5.17
N TYR A 202 -8.53 -8.99 -6.27
CA TYR A 202 -8.13 -9.57 -7.53
C TYR A 202 -7.39 -8.52 -8.38
N ASN A 203 -6.06 -8.51 -8.35
CA ASN A 203 -5.26 -7.44 -8.96
C ASN A 203 -5.11 -7.56 -10.49
N ARG A 204 -4.48 -6.56 -11.11
CA ARG A 204 -4.25 -6.48 -12.57
C ARG A 204 -3.53 -7.71 -13.11
N ALA A 205 -2.45 -8.14 -12.47
CA ALA A 205 -1.69 -9.30 -12.93
C ALA A 205 -2.55 -10.58 -12.89
N ALA A 206 -3.40 -10.75 -11.87
CA ALA A 206 -4.34 -11.86 -11.81
C ALA A 206 -5.39 -11.80 -12.92
N ARG A 207 -5.98 -10.62 -13.19
CA ARG A 207 -6.91 -10.40 -14.31
C ARG A 207 -6.33 -10.76 -15.67
N LEU A 208 -5.03 -10.51 -15.87
CA LEU A 208 -4.33 -10.86 -17.11
C LEU A 208 -3.98 -12.35 -17.22
N SER A 209 -4.01 -13.07 -16.10
CA SER A 209 -3.57 -14.47 -16.02
C SER A 209 -4.71 -15.47 -16.17
N HIS A 210 -5.97 -15.04 -16.06
CA HIS A 210 -7.13 -15.90 -16.18
C HIS A 210 -8.06 -15.47 -17.33
N ASP A 211 -9.02 -16.33 -17.66
CA ASP A 211 -10.06 -15.98 -18.62
C ASP A 211 -10.94 -14.84 -18.06
N PRO A 212 -11.21 -13.77 -18.83
CA PRO A 212 -12.12 -12.70 -18.41
C PRO A 212 -13.53 -13.17 -18.04
N ASP A 213 -13.98 -14.29 -18.61
CA ASP A 213 -15.34 -14.82 -18.41
C ASP A 213 -15.42 -15.81 -17.24
N VAL A 214 -14.32 -16.03 -16.51
CA VAL A 214 -14.31 -16.88 -15.32
C VAL A 214 -15.09 -16.19 -14.19
N ASP A 215 -16.10 -16.90 -13.69
CA ASP A 215 -16.84 -16.51 -12.50
C ASP A 215 -15.94 -16.61 -11.24
N LEU A 216 -15.54 -15.44 -10.74
CA LEU A 216 -14.70 -15.26 -9.56
C LEU A 216 -15.43 -15.56 -8.24
N GLY A 217 -16.76 -15.61 -8.23
CA GLY A 217 -17.58 -15.85 -7.03
C GLY A 217 -18.19 -17.24 -6.96
N ALA A 218 -17.84 -18.12 -7.90
CA ALA A 218 -18.36 -19.47 -7.91
C ALA A 218 -17.79 -20.34 -6.79
N ALA A 219 -18.57 -21.35 -6.39
CA ALA A 219 -18.14 -22.37 -5.45
C ALA A 219 -16.80 -23.00 -5.86
N PRO A 220 -15.95 -23.41 -4.90
CA PRO A 220 -14.58 -23.88 -5.14
C PRO A 220 -14.51 -25.24 -5.84
N VAL A 221 -15.66 -25.83 -6.20
CA VAL A 221 -15.71 -27.10 -6.93
C VAL A 221 -15.27 -26.87 -8.38
N GLY A 222 -14.33 -27.68 -8.84
CA GLY A 222 -13.72 -27.58 -10.16
C GLY A 222 -12.83 -26.34 -10.31
N ILE A 223 -12.25 -25.83 -9.22
CA ILE A 223 -11.38 -24.65 -9.28
C ILE A 223 -10.15 -24.91 -10.14
N ALA A 224 -9.55 -26.11 -10.06
CA ALA A 224 -8.38 -26.43 -10.85
C ALA A 224 -8.69 -26.50 -12.35
N GLU A 225 -9.84 -27.06 -12.72
CA GLU A 225 -10.29 -27.11 -14.12
C GLU A 225 -10.65 -25.71 -14.65
N ARG A 226 -11.41 -24.93 -13.87
CA ARG A 226 -11.87 -23.59 -14.25
C ARG A 226 -10.71 -22.62 -14.48
N TYR A 227 -9.72 -22.66 -13.61
CA TYR A 227 -8.53 -21.80 -13.69
C TYR A 227 -7.35 -22.48 -14.40
N GLN A 228 -7.55 -23.69 -14.94
CA GLN A 228 -6.56 -24.45 -15.70
C GLN A 228 -5.22 -24.59 -14.95
N LEU A 229 -5.31 -25.11 -13.73
CA LEU A 229 -4.21 -25.30 -12.77
C LEU A 229 -3.69 -26.74 -12.82
N PHE A 230 -2.42 -26.90 -13.17
CA PHE A 230 -1.78 -28.21 -13.34
C PHE A 230 -0.55 -28.34 -12.43
N GLU A 231 -0.20 -29.58 -12.08
CA GLU A 231 1.07 -29.93 -11.46
C GLU A 231 2.27 -29.50 -12.33
N PRO A 232 3.51 -29.49 -11.81
CA PRO A 232 4.71 -29.12 -12.57
C PRO A 232 4.92 -29.90 -13.87
N ASP A 233 4.32 -31.09 -14.01
CA ASP A 233 4.34 -31.89 -15.24
C ASP A 233 3.55 -31.23 -16.39
N GLY A 234 2.68 -30.26 -16.09
CA GLY A 234 1.85 -29.54 -17.04
C GLY A 234 0.70 -30.34 -17.64
N HIS A 235 0.42 -31.55 -17.17
CA HIS A 235 -0.62 -32.46 -17.69
C HIS A 235 -1.64 -32.89 -16.64
N THR A 236 -1.21 -33.06 -15.39
CA THR A 236 -2.06 -33.50 -14.28
C THR A 236 -2.73 -32.29 -13.63
N LEU A 237 -4.07 -32.28 -13.55
CA LEU A 237 -4.79 -31.23 -12.82
C LEU A 237 -4.50 -31.35 -11.32
N ILE A 238 -4.31 -30.21 -10.65
CA ILE A 238 -4.17 -30.20 -9.19
C ILE A 238 -5.52 -30.55 -8.57
N PRO A 239 -5.60 -31.43 -7.56
CA PRO A 239 -6.84 -31.65 -6.80
C PRO A 239 -7.35 -30.34 -6.19
N ASP A 240 -8.66 -30.10 -6.18
CA ASP A 240 -9.24 -28.83 -5.71
C ASP A 240 -8.86 -28.50 -4.26
N ASP A 241 -8.73 -29.51 -3.39
CA ASP A 241 -8.30 -29.39 -2.00
C ASP A 241 -6.78 -29.16 -1.84
N GLU A 242 -6.00 -29.43 -2.89
CA GLU A 242 -4.55 -29.16 -2.96
C GLU A 242 -4.19 -27.85 -3.69
N VAL A 243 -5.20 -27.14 -4.21
CA VAL A 243 -5.00 -25.80 -4.76
C VAL A 243 -4.50 -24.89 -3.65
N PRO A 244 -3.39 -24.14 -3.85
CA PRO A 244 -2.74 -23.38 -2.78
C PRO A 244 -3.67 -22.51 -1.94
N LEU A 245 -4.62 -21.83 -2.61
CA LEU A 245 -5.60 -20.97 -1.96
C LEU A 245 -6.55 -21.75 -1.03
N MET A 246 -6.97 -22.96 -1.44
CA MET A 246 -7.85 -23.83 -0.67
C MET A 246 -7.14 -24.47 0.52
N VAL A 247 -5.89 -24.90 0.34
CA VAL A 247 -5.03 -25.40 1.43
C VAL A 247 -4.91 -24.36 2.53
N ALA A 248 -4.64 -23.10 2.16
CA ALA A 248 -4.53 -22.00 3.09
C ALA A 248 -5.86 -21.70 3.80
N LEU A 249 -6.97 -21.63 3.07
CA LEU A 249 -8.31 -21.34 3.63
C LEU A 249 -8.78 -22.44 4.60
N ALA A 250 -8.45 -23.70 4.33
CA ALA A 250 -8.76 -24.84 5.21
C ALA A 250 -7.96 -24.81 6.53
N GLY A 251 -6.99 -23.91 6.68
CA GLY A 251 -6.14 -23.84 7.87
C GLY A 251 -5.03 -24.90 7.90
N ASN A 252 -4.72 -25.54 6.77
CA ASN A 252 -3.68 -26.57 6.66
C ASN A 252 -2.25 -25.99 6.62
N GLY A 253 -2.08 -24.73 7.01
CA GLY A 253 -0.81 -24.01 7.03
C GLY A 253 -0.52 -23.22 5.75
N PRO A 254 0.57 -22.43 5.74
CA PRO A 254 0.96 -21.63 4.58
C PRO A 254 1.55 -22.51 3.47
N VAL A 255 1.13 -22.29 2.23
CA VAL A 255 1.79 -22.86 1.05
C VAL A 255 2.89 -21.91 0.62
N THR A 256 4.12 -22.42 0.50
CA THR A 256 5.29 -21.60 0.13
C THR A 256 5.99 -22.21 -1.07
N ALA A 257 6.23 -21.39 -2.09
CA ALA A 257 6.96 -21.74 -3.29
C ALA A 257 6.50 -23.02 -4.01
N LYS A 258 5.19 -23.34 -4.00
CA LYS A 258 4.65 -24.46 -4.80
C LYS A 258 4.75 -24.08 -6.28
N GLU A 259 5.60 -24.79 -7.02
CA GLU A 259 5.66 -24.66 -8.48
C GLU A 259 4.48 -25.38 -9.10
N MET A 260 3.87 -24.78 -10.12
CA MET A 260 2.73 -25.32 -10.84
C MET A 260 2.65 -24.71 -12.24
N ILE A 261 1.86 -25.31 -13.13
CA ILE A 261 1.60 -24.77 -14.46
C ILE A 261 0.22 -24.12 -14.49
N LEU A 262 0.18 -22.85 -14.87
CA LEU A 262 -1.05 -22.11 -15.15
C LEU A 262 -1.22 -21.99 -16.66
N ARG A 263 -2.29 -22.57 -17.23
CA ARG A 263 -2.56 -22.39 -18.67
C ARG A 263 -3.44 -21.18 -18.90
N ARG A 264 -2.82 -20.11 -19.38
CA ARG A 264 -3.50 -18.83 -19.64
C ARG A 264 -4.12 -18.86 -21.05
N PRO A 265 -5.43 -18.59 -21.21
CA PRO A 265 -6.10 -18.70 -22.52
C PRO A 265 -5.46 -17.85 -23.63
N LYS A 266 -4.92 -16.68 -23.28
CA LYS A 266 -4.41 -15.69 -24.25
C LYS A 266 -2.90 -15.74 -24.48
N THR A 267 -2.13 -16.16 -23.48
CA THR A 267 -0.66 -16.03 -23.47
C THR A 267 0.06 -17.37 -23.40
N GLY A 268 -0.67 -18.47 -23.30
CA GLY A 268 -0.11 -19.81 -23.23
C GLY A 268 0.28 -20.24 -21.81
N PRO A 269 0.85 -21.45 -21.67
CA PRO A 269 1.23 -22.00 -20.38
C PRO A 269 2.32 -21.16 -19.71
N ALA A 270 2.20 -21.01 -18.40
CA ALA A 270 3.15 -20.33 -17.55
C ALA A 270 3.59 -21.26 -16.42
N THR A 271 4.89 -21.31 -16.16
CA THR A 271 5.38 -21.86 -14.89
C THR A 271 5.20 -20.78 -13.84
N VAL A 272 4.35 -21.04 -12.85
CA VAL A 272 4.09 -20.10 -11.76
C VAL A 272 4.55 -20.68 -10.44
N ARG A 273 5.03 -19.80 -9.56
CA ARG A 273 5.36 -20.12 -8.19
C ARG A 273 4.30 -19.51 -7.27
N ALA A 274 3.54 -20.38 -6.61
CA ALA A 274 2.44 -20.02 -5.74
C ALA A 274 2.86 -19.94 -4.27
N ASN A 275 2.42 -18.88 -3.60
CA ASN A 275 2.48 -18.73 -2.15
C ASN A 275 1.08 -18.39 -1.64
N ALA A 276 0.58 -19.12 -0.67
CA ALA A 276 -0.76 -18.90 -0.12
C ALA A 276 -0.74 -18.85 1.40
N ARG A 277 -1.56 -17.98 1.98
CA ARG A 277 -1.72 -17.80 3.42
C ARG A 277 -3.17 -17.52 3.80
N ALA A 278 -3.59 -18.01 4.96
CA ALA A 278 -4.85 -17.62 5.57
C ALA A 278 -4.80 -16.15 6.03
N LEU A 279 -5.93 -15.49 5.95
CA LEU A 279 -6.20 -14.19 6.54
C LEU A 279 -6.94 -14.40 7.86
N TYR A 280 -6.60 -13.61 8.87
CA TYR A 280 -7.14 -13.76 10.21
C TYR A 280 -7.78 -12.46 10.69
N ASP A 281 -8.85 -12.57 11.47
CA ASP A 281 -9.36 -11.43 12.25
C ASP A 281 -8.53 -11.19 13.53
N ALA A 282 -8.93 -10.18 14.30
CA ALA A 282 -8.30 -9.85 15.57
C ALA A 282 -8.47 -10.94 16.65
N ALA A 283 -9.42 -11.85 16.52
CA ALA A 283 -9.65 -12.97 17.42
C ALA A 283 -8.85 -14.23 17.02
N GLY A 284 -8.17 -14.20 15.87
CA GLY A 284 -7.41 -15.32 15.33
C GLY A 284 -8.25 -16.33 14.54
N ALA A 285 -9.51 -16.01 14.21
CA ALA A 285 -10.32 -16.83 13.32
C ALA A 285 -9.96 -16.55 11.86
N ILE A 286 -10.02 -17.57 11.00
CA ILE A 286 -9.77 -17.43 9.57
C ILE A 286 -10.93 -16.65 8.94
N THR A 287 -10.62 -15.54 8.27
CA THR A 287 -11.58 -14.71 7.54
C THR A 287 -11.51 -14.90 6.03
N GLY A 288 -10.46 -15.57 5.54
CA GLY A 288 -10.22 -15.78 4.13
C GLY A 288 -8.85 -16.35 3.86
N ALA A 289 -8.44 -16.36 2.60
CA ALA A 289 -7.09 -16.72 2.19
C ALA A 289 -6.63 -15.85 1.02
N VAL A 290 -5.32 -15.69 0.90
CA VAL A 290 -4.66 -14.97 -0.19
C VAL A 290 -3.65 -15.89 -0.86
N VAL A 291 -3.58 -15.84 -2.19
CA VAL A 291 -2.56 -16.49 -3.00
C VAL A 291 -1.84 -15.45 -3.87
N ALA A 292 -0.53 -15.55 -3.93
CA ALA A 292 0.33 -14.81 -4.84
C ALA A 292 0.98 -15.79 -5.82
N LEU A 293 0.78 -15.56 -7.11
CA LEU A 293 1.30 -16.34 -8.23
C LEU A 293 2.32 -15.50 -8.99
N GLN A 294 3.59 -15.91 -8.92
CA GLN A 294 4.66 -15.27 -9.67
C GLN A 294 4.95 -16.07 -10.94
N ASP A 295 4.90 -15.46 -12.11
CA ASP A 295 5.37 -16.08 -13.35
C ASP A 295 6.90 -16.21 -13.31
N VAL A 296 7.37 -17.46 -13.30
CA VAL A 296 8.79 -17.84 -13.28
C VAL A 296 9.18 -18.58 -14.56
N THR A 297 8.38 -18.50 -15.62
CA THR A 297 8.61 -19.22 -16.89
C THR A 297 9.97 -18.89 -17.49
N ALA A 298 10.34 -17.59 -17.54
CA ALA A 298 11.63 -17.15 -18.05
C ALA A 298 12.79 -17.68 -17.20
N GLU A 299 12.62 -17.68 -15.88
CA GLU A 299 13.63 -18.16 -14.94
C GLU A 299 13.82 -19.68 -15.03
N ALA A 300 12.72 -20.44 -15.07
CA ALA A 300 12.73 -21.89 -15.24
C ALA A 300 13.38 -22.28 -16.58
N THR A 301 13.04 -21.57 -17.66
CA THR A 301 13.63 -21.79 -18.99
C THR A 301 15.14 -21.50 -18.97
N ARG A 302 15.56 -20.37 -18.38
CA ARG A 302 16.97 -20.01 -18.24
C ARG A 302 17.75 -21.04 -17.43
N LYS A 303 17.20 -21.48 -16.30
CA LYS A 303 17.80 -22.51 -15.45
C LYS A 303 17.98 -23.83 -16.20
N ARG A 304 16.97 -24.26 -16.95
CA ARG A 304 17.05 -25.47 -17.79
C ARG A 304 18.12 -25.36 -18.87
N LEU A 305 18.18 -24.23 -19.59
CA LEU A 305 19.19 -24.01 -20.63
C LEU A 305 20.62 -24.00 -20.07
N ILE A 306 20.83 -23.41 -18.89
CA ILE A 306 22.12 -23.43 -18.21
C ILE A 306 22.52 -24.86 -17.86
N GLU A 307 21.59 -25.66 -17.33
CA GLU A 307 21.87 -27.05 -16.95
C GLU A 307 22.19 -27.93 -18.17
N GLU A 308 21.43 -27.76 -19.26
CA GLU A 308 21.71 -28.43 -20.54
C GLU A 308 23.06 -28.02 -21.14
N ALA A 309 23.43 -26.74 -21.03
CA ALA A 309 24.73 -26.25 -21.50
C ALA A 309 25.88 -26.81 -20.63
N ARG A 310 25.69 -26.87 -19.30
CA ARG A 310 26.66 -27.48 -18.38
C ARG A 310 26.87 -28.95 -18.68
N SER A 311 25.79 -29.71 -18.88
CA SER A 311 25.86 -31.13 -19.23
C SER A 311 26.58 -31.36 -20.56
N ARG A 312 26.27 -30.55 -21.59
CA ARG A 312 26.98 -30.58 -22.88
C ARG A 312 28.47 -30.25 -22.75
N LEU A 313 28.80 -29.22 -21.97
CA LEU A 313 30.19 -28.84 -21.74
C LEU A 313 30.97 -29.94 -21.01
N ALA A 314 30.35 -30.56 -20.00
CA ALA A 314 30.95 -31.68 -19.27
C ALA A 314 31.23 -32.88 -20.19
N ALA A 315 30.30 -33.23 -21.07
CA ALA A 315 30.49 -34.30 -22.05
C ALA A 315 31.62 -33.99 -23.04
N ALA A 316 31.65 -32.78 -23.61
CA ALA A 316 32.71 -32.35 -24.53
C ALA A 316 34.09 -32.31 -23.87
N ASN A 317 34.17 -31.87 -22.62
CA ASN A 317 35.43 -31.84 -21.88
C ASN A 317 35.95 -33.26 -21.59
N ALA A 318 35.05 -34.20 -21.24
CA ALA A 318 35.42 -35.60 -21.05
C ALA A 318 35.96 -36.24 -22.35
N GLU A 319 35.36 -35.91 -23.50
CA GLU A 319 35.83 -36.36 -24.81
C GLU A 319 37.19 -35.76 -25.17
N LEU A 320 37.40 -34.46 -24.92
CA LEU A 320 38.68 -33.78 -25.15
C LEU A 320 39.79 -34.42 -24.31
N LEU A 321 39.54 -34.66 -23.02
CA LEU A 321 40.51 -35.31 -22.13
C LEU A 321 40.88 -36.71 -22.61
N ARG A 322 39.91 -37.48 -23.09
CA ARG A 322 40.16 -38.80 -23.68
C ARG A 322 41.00 -38.71 -24.95
N SER A 323 40.65 -37.80 -25.86
CA SER A 323 41.40 -37.56 -27.10
C SER A 323 42.84 -37.14 -26.83
N ASN A 324 43.07 -36.23 -25.87
CA ASN A 324 44.41 -35.82 -25.45
C ASN A 324 45.21 -36.98 -24.87
N ALA A 325 44.59 -37.85 -24.06
CA ALA A 325 45.25 -39.04 -23.52
C ALA A 325 45.64 -40.02 -24.64
N ASP A 326 44.74 -40.27 -25.60
CA ASP A 326 45.00 -41.13 -26.76
C ASP A 326 46.15 -40.58 -27.63
N LEU A 327 46.20 -39.26 -27.87
CA LEU A 327 47.28 -38.60 -28.61
C LEU A 327 48.61 -38.71 -27.87
N THR A 328 48.62 -38.52 -26.55
CA THR A 328 49.83 -38.64 -25.72
C THR A 328 50.36 -40.08 -25.76
N ASN A 329 49.49 -41.08 -25.65
CA ASN A 329 49.84 -42.49 -25.75
C ASN A 329 50.36 -42.85 -27.15
N PHE A 330 49.72 -42.35 -28.20
CA PHE A 330 50.16 -42.54 -29.58
C PHE A 330 51.55 -41.92 -29.82
N ALA A 331 51.76 -40.68 -29.38
CA ALA A 331 53.05 -40.00 -29.49
C ALA A 331 54.16 -40.77 -28.76
N ALA A 332 53.88 -41.28 -27.55
CA ALA A 332 54.81 -42.12 -26.80
C ALA A 332 55.16 -43.41 -27.54
N ALA A 333 54.17 -44.12 -28.08
CA ALA A 333 54.37 -45.36 -28.83
C ALA A 333 55.20 -45.15 -30.11
N VAL A 334 54.83 -44.17 -30.94
CA VAL A 334 55.56 -43.86 -32.18
C VAL A 334 57.00 -43.47 -31.90
N SER A 335 57.23 -42.70 -30.84
CA SER A 335 58.58 -42.27 -30.47
C SER A 335 59.45 -43.44 -30.03
N HIS A 336 58.93 -44.37 -29.23
CA HIS A 336 59.64 -45.60 -28.86
C HIS A 336 60.05 -46.40 -30.10
N ASP A 337 59.13 -46.57 -31.05
CA ASP A 337 59.36 -47.34 -32.28
C ASP A 337 60.35 -46.68 -33.24
N LEU A 338 60.51 -45.35 -33.19
CA LEU A 338 61.50 -44.61 -33.97
C LEU A 338 62.87 -44.53 -33.29
N VAL A 339 62.92 -44.45 -31.96
CA VAL A 339 64.17 -44.34 -31.18
C VAL A 339 64.97 -45.65 -31.24
N SER A 340 64.31 -46.80 -31.16
CA SER A 340 64.98 -48.12 -31.19
C SER A 340 65.87 -48.34 -32.43
N PRO A 341 65.39 -48.16 -33.68
CA PRO A 341 66.23 -48.28 -34.87
C PRO A 341 67.28 -47.16 -34.96
N LEU A 342 66.98 -45.94 -34.52
CA LEU A 342 67.96 -44.84 -34.50
C LEU A 342 69.12 -45.12 -33.53
N ALA A 343 68.84 -45.69 -32.36
CA ALA A 343 69.85 -46.11 -31.41
C ALA A 343 70.72 -47.25 -31.98
N ALA A 344 70.11 -48.20 -32.69
CA ALA A 344 70.84 -49.24 -33.39
C ALA A 344 71.76 -48.67 -34.49
N VAL A 345 71.25 -47.75 -35.33
CA VAL A 345 72.03 -47.05 -36.35
C VAL A 345 73.17 -46.26 -35.71
N GLY A 346 72.91 -45.54 -34.62
CA GLY A 346 73.93 -44.82 -33.85
C GLY A 346 75.05 -45.75 -33.35
N GLY A 347 74.70 -46.88 -32.73
CA GLY A 347 75.68 -47.86 -32.26
C GLY A 347 76.51 -48.50 -33.39
N TYR A 348 75.90 -48.77 -34.55
CA TYR A 348 76.65 -49.23 -35.73
C TYR A 348 77.57 -48.13 -36.29
N LEU A 349 77.16 -46.87 -36.25
CA LEU A 349 78.01 -45.74 -36.67
C LEU A 349 79.20 -45.56 -35.72
N GLU A 350 79.02 -45.73 -34.40
CA GLU A 350 80.12 -45.73 -33.41
C GLU A 350 81.12 -46.85 -33.68
N LEU A 351 80.65 -48.08 -33.89
CA LEU A 351 81.50 -49.22 -34.24
C LEU A 351 82.30 -48.99 -35.54
N LEU A 352 81.67 -48.41 -36.57
CA LEU A 352 82.34 -48.07 -37.83
C LEU A 352 83.37 -46.95 -37.68
N ALA A 353 83.15 -46.02 -36.74
CA ALA A 353 84.14 -44.99 -36.40
C ALA A 353 85.38 -45.61 -35.75
N ASP A 354 85.18 -46.49 -34.77
CA ASP A 354 86.23 -47.08 -33.95
C ASP A 354 87.04 -48.17 -34.67
N GLU A 355 86.39 -49.07 -35.43
CA GLU A 355 87.06 -50.21 -36.07
C GLU A 355 87.60 -49.91 -37.47
N ALA A 356 86.92 -49.06 -38.25
CA ALA A 356 87.25 -48.83 -39.67
C ALA A 356 87.88 -47.45 -39.97
N GLY A 357 87.96 -46.56 -38.98
CA GLY A 357 88.51 -45.20 -39.14
C GLY A 357 87.75 -44.34 -40.16
N LEU A 358 86.47 -44.67 -40.39
CA LEU A 358 85.61 -43.97 -41.34
C LEU A 358 85.04 -42.70 -40.71
N SER A 359 84.99 -41.61 -41.48
CA SER A 359 84.35 -40.36 -41.06
C SER A 359 82.82 -40.51 -41.05
N VAL A 360 82.24 -40.84 -39.90
CA VAL A 360 80.79 -40.97 -39.70
C VAL A 360 80.11 -39.72 -39.13
N GLU A 361 80.87 -38.65 -38.80
CA GLU A 361 80.36 -37.43 -38.16
C GLU A 361 79.06 -36.85 -38.78
N PRO A 362 78.87 -36.78 -40.11
CA PRO A 362 77.63 -36.26 -40.69
C PRO A 362 76.42 -37.15 -40.39
N ALA A 363 76.60 -38.48 -40.40
CA ALA A 363 75.52 -39.43 -40.15
C ALA A 363 75.15 -39.48 -38.67
N THR A 364 76.15 -39.44 -37.77
CA THR A 364 75.93 -39.38 -36.32
C THR A 364 75.17 -38.12 -35.93
N ARG A 365 75.53 -36.96 -36.51
CA ARG A 365 74.84 -35.69 -36.26
C ARG A 365 73.37 -35.73 -36.70
N GLU A 366 73.04 -36.41 -37.80
CA GLU A 366 71.64 -36.56 -38.24
C GLU A 366 70.84 -37.52 -37.35
N VAL A 367 71.45 -38.59 -36.81
CA VAL A 367 70.81 -39.47 -35.83
C VAL A 367 70.50 -38.71 -34.52
N GLU A 368 71.47 -37.97 -33.98
CA GLU A 368 71.28 -37.14 -32.79
C GLU A 368 70.22 -36.06 -33.02
N ARG A 369 70.20 -35.44 -34.22
CA ARG A 369 69.19 -34.45 -34.58
C ARG A 369 67.79 -35.05 -34.63
N MET A 370 67.64 -36.26 -35.19
CA MET A 370 66.35 -36.97 -35.22
C MET A 370 65.89 -37.35 -33.81
N GLN A 371 66.79 -37.81 -32.94
CA GLN A 371 66.46 -38.12 -31.55
C GLN A 371 65.99 -36.87 -30.78
N ASN A 372 66.70 -35.76 -30.90
CA ASN A 372 66.31 -34.48 -30.26
C ASN A 372 64.96 -33.95 -30.77
N LEU A 373 64.65 -34.14 -32.06
CA LEU A 373 63.36 -33.78 -32.65
C LEU A 373 62.22 -34.62 -32.07
N ILE A 374 62.44 -35.93 -31.89
CA ILE A 374 61.47 -36.85 -31.30
C ILE A 374 61.21 -36.48 -29.83
N GLU A 375 62.25 -36.22 -29.04
CA GLU A 375 62.10 -35.77 -27.66
C GLU A 375 61.37 -34.42 -27.54
N SER A 376 61.65 -33.48 -28.44
CA SER A 376 60.96 -32.18 -28.48
C SER A 376 59.48 -32.33 -28.79
N LEU A 377 59.11 -33.22 -29.73
CA LEU A 377 57.72 -33.53 -30.07
C LEU A 377 56.98 -34.20 -28.90
N LEU A 378 57.63 -35.12 -28.19
CA LEU A 378 57.07 -35.74 -26.98
C LEU A 378 56.85 -34.73 -25.87
N SER A 379 57.81 -33.84 -25.62
CA SER A 379 57.68 -32.80 -24.61
C SER A 379 56.55 -31.82 -24.95
N ALA A 380 56.36 -31.49 -26.23
CA ALA A 380 55.25 -30.64 -26.68
C ALA A 380 53.89 -31.32 -26.52
N ALA A 381 53.78 -32.61 -26.91
CA ALA A 381 52.55 -33.39 -26.74
C ALA A 381 52.17 -33.56 -25.25
N ALA A 382 53.17 -33.74 -24.37
CA ALA A 382 52.95 -33.82 -22.92
C ALA A 382 52.60 -32.46 -22.28
N ALA A 383 53.17 -31.35 -22.80
CA ALA A 383 52.89 -30.00 -22.30
C ALA A 383 51.47 -29.52 -22.64
N ASP A 384 50.96 -29.84 -23.83
CA ASP A 384 49.56 -29.59 -24.21
C ASP A 384 48.57 -30.43 -23.37
N GLY A 385 48.95 -31.66 -22.99
CA GLY A 385 48.20 -32.48 -22.04
C GLY A 385 48.16 -31.91 -20.62
N ALA A 386 49.22 -31.23 -20.18
CA ALA A 386 49.31 -30.63 -18.83
C ALA A 386 48.63 -29.25 -18.73
N HIS A 387 48.61 -28.45 -19.81
CA HIS A 387 47.95 -27.13 -19.83
C HIS A 387 46.43 -27.22 -20.01
N GLY A 388 45.88 -28.34 -20.48
CA GLY A 388 44.43 -28.60 -20.52
C GLY A 388 43.79 -28.95 -19.17
N GLY A 389 44.58 -29.18 -18.12
CA GLY A 389 44.11 -29.64 -16.79
C GLY A 389 44.01 -28.56 -15.71
N GLN A 390 44.44 -27.33 -15.97
CA GLN A 390 44.37 -26.23 -14.99
C GLN A 390 43.65 -25.01 -15.58
N ILE A 391 42.31 -25.05 -15.55
CA ILE A 391 41.53 -23.81 -15.44
C ILE A 391 41.57 -23.42 -13.95
N PRO A 392 42.08 -22.24 -13.57
CA PRO A 392 42.04 -21.80 -12.18
C PRO A 392 40.58 -21.65 -11.73
N ALA A 393 40.22 -22.29 -10.61
CA ALA A 393 38.89 -22.25 -10.01
C ALA A 393 38.57 -20.91 -9.30
N GLU A 394 39.11 -19.78 -9.77
CA GLU A 394 38.92 -18.44 -9.20
C GLU A 394 38.30 -17.47 -10.21
N ALA A 395 37.07 -17.73 -10.63
CA ALA A 395 36.20 -16.72 -11.25
C ALA A 395 34.72 -17.13 -11.12
N ALA A 396 34.28 -17.43 -9.90
CA ALA A 396 32.87 -17.68 -9.58
C ALA A 396 32.50 -17.13 -8.21
N ASP A 397 32.92 -15.89 -7.92
CA ASP A 397 32.32 -15.08 -6.84
C ASP A 397 32.56 -13.58 -7.09
N ARG A 398 31.83 -13.01 -8.05
CA ARG A 398 31.49 -11.57 -8.15
C ARG A 398 30.20 -11.36 -8.93
#